data_AF-A0A2V8Q6G3-F1
#
_entry.id   AF-A0A2V8Q6G3-F1
#
_cell.length_a   1.000
_cell.length_b   1.000
_cell.length_c   1.000
_cell.angle_alpha   90.00
_cell.angle_beta   90.00
_cell.angle_gamma   90.00
#
_symmetry.space_group_name_H-M   'P 1'
#
loop_
_entity.id
_entity.type
_entity.pdbx_description
1 polymer ?
#
loop_
_entity_poly.entity_id
_entity_poly.type
_entity_poly.pdbx_seq_one_letter_code
_entity_poly.pdbx_strand_id
1 'polypeptide(L)'
;MRSLLLDGESEEMTRALKKAGAHRFPVARPRYIVTTRAYFRANFDMALRQRLRSFADPFERRDWLAQEKQIKGLGYKESSHFLRNIGVKGHAILDKHVMRCLAEVGVIDSSRPPANRKGYLEIEQKFLQFAKDIKVNCDELDLVLWSMKTGEILK
;
A
#
# COMPACT_ATOMS: atom_id res chain seq x y z
N MET A 1 0.73 -11.35 -21.06
CA MET A 1 0.24 -10.92 -19.71
C MET A 1 0.02 -9.42 -19.62
N ARG A 2 0.89 -8.56 -20.18
CA ARG A 2 0.70 -7.09 -20.18
C ARG A 2 -0.61 -6.61 -20.84
N SER A 3 -1.03 -7.22 -21.96
CA SER A 3 -2.31 -6.91 -22.61
C SER A 3 -3.52 -7.16 -21.72
N LEU A 4 -3.48 -8.21 -20.90
CA LEU A 4 -4.57 -8.54 -19.98
C LEU A 4 -4.76 -7.49 -18.87
N LEU A 5 -3.69 -6.79 -18.48
CA LEU A 5 -3.80 -5.72 -17.48
C LEU A 5 -4.59 -4.52 -18.01
N LEU A 6 -4.35 -4.15 -19.26
CA LEU A 6 -5.02 -3.02 -19.90
C LEU A 6 -6.46 -3.38 -20.25
N ASP A 7 -6.70 -4.48 -20.96
CA ASP A 7 -8.04 -4.72 -21.53
C ASP A 7 -8.66 -6.06 -21.16
N GLY A 8 -7.88 -6.96 -20.58
CA GLY A 8 -8.36 -8.31 -20.27
C GLY A 8 -9.46 -8.35 -19.22
N GLU A 9 -10.39 -9.28 -19.40
CA GLU A 9 -11.49 -9.52 -18.46
C GLU A 9 -11.06 -10.35 -17.26
N SER A 10 -11.87 -10.31 -16.19
CA SER A 10 -11.51 -10.93 -14.91
C SER A 10 -11.29 -12.45 -15.04
N GLU A 11 -12.01 -13.11 -15.95
CA GLU A 11 -11.88 -14.53 -16.24
C GLU A 11 -10.58 -14.86 -16.98
N GLU A 12 -10.18 -14.05 -17.94
CA GLU A 12 -8.96 -14.24 -18.72
C GLU A 12 -7.72 -14.09 -17.82
N MET A 13 -7.73 -13.05 -16.99
CA MET A 13 -6.72 -12.83 -15.96
C MET A 13 -6.69 -13.98 -14.95
N THR A 14 -7.85 -14.51 -14.55
CA THR A 14 -7.95 -15.67 -13.64
C THR A 14 -7.32 -16.91 -14.26
N ARG A 15 -7.64 -17.22 -15.53
CA ARG A 15 -7.03 -18.34 -16.27
C ARG A 15 -5.51 -18.18 -16.35
N ALA A 16 -5.03 -16.99 -16.66
CA ALA A 16 -3.60 -16.69 -16.73
C ALA A 16 -2.90 -16.87 -15.37
N LEU A 17 -3.49 -16.37 -14.28
CA LEU A 17 -2.93 -16.51 -12.93
C LEU A 17 -2.91 -17.97 -12.44
N LYS A 18 -3.99 -18.73 -12.71
CA LYS A 18 -4.05 -20.17 -12.38
C LYS A 18 -2.98 -20.94 -13.14
N LYS A 19 -2.85 -20.70 -14.46
CA LYS A 19 -1.83 -21.35 -15.30
C LYS A 19 -0.41 -21.05 -14.82
N ALA A 20 -0.16 -19.83 -14.36
CA ALA A 20 1.15 -19.44 -13.84
C ALA A 20 1.47 -20.02 -12.44
N GLY A 21 0.49 -20.58 -11.72
CA GLY A 21 0.66 -21.06 -10.35
C GLY A 21 1.09 -19.98 -9.34
N ALA A 22 1.02 -18.70 -9.74
CA ALA A 22 1.79 -17.63 -9.12
C ALA A 22 1.11 -16.93 -7.93
N HIS A 23 -0.16 -17.26 -7.61
CA HIS A 23 -0.91 -16.48 -6.62
C HIS A 23 -1.98 -17.28 -5.89
N ARG A 24 -2.02 -17.15 -4.55
CA ARG A 24 -3.00 -17.80 -3.64
C ARG A 24 -4.45 -17.35 -3.84
N PHE A 25 -4.64 -16.18 -4.48
CA PHE A 25 -5.96 -15.60 -4.76
C PHE A 25 -6.13 -15.33 -6.26
N PRO A 26 -6.23 -16.37 -7.10
CA PRO A 26 -6.21 -16.21 -8.55
C PRO A 26 -7.54 -15.68 -9.11
N VAL A 27 -8.62 -15.65 -8.31
CA VAL A 27 -9.96 -15.18 -8.74
C VAL A 27 -10.24 -13.76 -8.22
N ALA A 28 -10.02 -13.51 -6.92
CA ALA A 28 -10.37 -12.23 -6.30
C ALA A 28 -9.53 -11.06 -6.85
N ARG A 29 -8.22 -11.27 -7.06
CA ARG A 29 -7.32 -10.20 -7.54
C ARG A 29 -7.65 -9.72 -8.95
N PRO A 30 -7.91 -10.59 -9.94
CA PRO A 30 -8.44 -10.14 -11.23
C PRO A 30 -9.68 -9.27 -11.15
N ARG A 31 -10.67 -9.67 -10.33
CA ARG A 31 -11.89 -8.86 -10.14
C ARG A 31 -11.57 -7.47 -9.60
N TYR A 32 -10.66 -7.37 -8.62
CA TYR A 32 -10.24 -6.08 -8.08
C TYR A 32 -9.59 -5.18 -9.13
N ILE A 33 -8.75 -5.75 -9.99
CA ILE A 33 -8.10 -5.01 -11.06
C ILE A 33 -9.14 -4.49 -12.04
N VAL A 34 -10.06 -5.33 -12.52
CA VAL A 34 -11.09 -4.93 -13.49
C VAL A 34 -12.02 -3.87 -12.92
N THR A 35 -12.50 -4.02 -11.68
CA THR A 35 -13.35 -3.01 -11.02
C THR A 35 -12.63 -1.67 -10.89
N THR A 36 -11.40 -1.68 -10.36
CA THR A 36 -10.60 -0.47 -10.18
C THR A 36 -10.30 0.20 -11.52
N ARG A 37 -9.97 -0.59 -12.54
CA ARG A 37 -9.70 -0.12 -13.91
C ARG A 37 -10.93 0.55 -14.53
N ALA A 38 -12.10 -0.08 -14.43
CA ALA A 38 -13.34 0.48 -14.94
C ALA A 38 -13.66 1.84 -14.31
N TYR A 39 -13.49 1.95 -12.99
CA TYR A 39 -13.64 3.22 -12.26
C TYR A 39 -12.70 4.30 -12.77
N PHE A 40 -11.42 3.98 -12.98
CA PHE A 40 -10.44 4.94 -13.51
C PHE A 40 -10.72 5.39 -14.93
N ARG A 41 -11.20 4.48 -15.79
CA ARG A 41 -11.64 4.83 -17.15
C ARG A 41 -12.82 5.77 -17.13
N ALA A 42 -13.83 5.47 -16.32
CA ALA A 42 -15.08 6.23 -16.29
C ALA A 42 -14.94 7.63 -15.67
N ASN A 43 -14.03 7.82 -14.70
CA ASN A 43 -13.99 9.04 -13.87
C ASN A 43 -12.72 9.88 -14.06
N PHE A 44 -11.63 9.29 -14.54
CA PHE A 44 -10.32 9.95 -14.54
C PHE A 44 -9.53 9.77 -15.84
N ASP A 45 -10.11 9.22 -16.90
CA ASP A 45 -9.42 8.96 -18.16
C ASP A 45 -8.07 8.22 -17.98
N MET A 46 -8.03 7.30 -17.00
CA MET A 46 -6.80 6.61 -16.57
C MET A 46 -5.65 7.53 -16.08
N ALA A 47 -5.90 8.83 -15.87
CA ALA A 47 -4.96 9.85 -15.42
C ALA A 47 -4.78 9.85 -13.89
N LEU A 48 -4.47 8.69 -13.30
CA LEU A 48 -4.28 8.54 -11.85
C LEU A 48 -3.26 9.54 -11.26
N ARG A 49 -2.15 9.79 -11.96
CA ARG A 49 -1.12 10.75 -11.48
C ARG A 49 -1.66 12.17 -11.34
N GLN A 50 -2.53 12.60 -12.26
CA GLN A 50 -3.15 13.93 -12.18
C GLN A 50 -4.10 14.00 -10.99
N ARG A 51 -4.92 12.96 -10.81
CA ARG A 51 -5.83 12.89 -9.66
C ARG A 51 -5.08 12.91 -8.33
N LEU A 52 -3.99 12.16 -8.20
CA LEU A 52 -3.18 12.18 -6.98
C LEU A 52 -2.54 13.54 -6.72
N ARG A 53 -2.07 14.24 -7.77
CA ARG A 53 -1.49 15.59 -7.62
C ARG A 53 -2.51 16.66 -7.27
N SER A 54 -3.80 16.43 -7.49
CA SER A 54 -4.85 17.41 -7.23
C SER A 54 -5.16 17.61 -5.74
N PHE A 55 -4.72 16.69 -4.87
CA PHE A 55 -4.86 16.85 -3.43
C PHE A 55 -3.70 17.69 -2.88
N ALA A 56 -3.99 18.64 -1.99
CA ALA A 56 -2.97 19.45 -1.35
C ALA A 56 -2.22 18.68 -0.26
N ASP A 57 -2.95 17.91 0.55
CA ASP A 57 -2.38 17.11 1.64
C ASP A 57 -1.94 15.71 1.15
N PRO A 58 -0.68 15.31 1.38
CA PRO A 58 -0.24 13.93 1.16
C PRO A 58 -1.12 12.87 1.83
N PHE A 59 -1.63 13.13 3.04
CA PHE A 59 -2.46 12.16 3.76
C PHE A 59 -3.84 11.97 3.10
N GLU A 60 -4.44 13.03 2.56
CA GLU A 60 -5.70 12.94 1.80
C GLU A 60 -5.58 12.04 0.57
N ARG A 61 -4.42 12.03 -0.11
CA ARG A 61 -4.17 11.16 -1.28
C ARG A 61 -4.25 9.69 -0.90
N ARG A 62 -3.61 9.32 0.21
CA ARG A 62 -3.63 7.96 0.74
C ARG A 62 -5.03 7.60 1.23
N ASP A 63 -5.66 8.50 1.96
CA ASP A 63 -7.00 8.28 2.49
C ASP A 63 -8.00 8.02 1.36
N TRP A 64 -7.91 8.77 0.27
CA TRP A 64 -8.73 8.51 -0.92
C TRP A 64 -8.47 7.13 -1.53
N LEU A 65 -7.20 6.76 -1.72
CA LEU A 65 -6.85 5.42 -2.24
C LEU A 65 -7.37 4.28 -1.36
N ALA A 66 -7.35 4.44 -0.04
CA ALA A 66 -7.74 3.42 0.92
C ALA A 66 -9.25 3.36 1.20
N GLN A 67 -9.97 4.46 0.98
CA GLN A 67 -11.39 4.59 1.33
C GLN A 67 -12.33 4.55 0.12
N GLU A 68 -11.84 4.88 -1.09
CA GLU A 68 -12.66 4.83 -2.30
C GLU A 68 -13.11 3.38 -2.57
N LYS A 69 -14.42 3.15 -2.48
CA LYS A 69 -15.02 1.82 -2.57
C LYS A 69 -14.76 1.15 -3.90
N GLN A 70 -14.54 1.91 -4.97
CA GLN A 70 -14.25 1.37 -6.30
C GLN A 70 -12.77 0.99 -6.49
N ILE A 71 -11.88 1.49 -5.63
CA ILE A 71 -10.47 1.09 -5.58
C ILE A 71 -10.37 -0.16 -4.70
N LYS A 72 -10.33 -1.32 -5.35
CA LYS A 72 -10.38 -2.61 -4.65
C LYS A 72 -8.99 -3.10 -4.28
N GLY A 73 -8.87 -3.65 -3.07
CA GLY A 73 -7.66 -4.34 -2.61
C GLY A 73 -6.56 -3.42 -2.10
N LEU A 74 -6.84 -2.11 -1.95
CA LEU A 74 -5.95 -1.15 -1.31
C LEU A 74 -6.49 -0.78 0.08
N GLY A 75 -5.82 -1.26 1.13
CA GLY A 75 -5.97 -0.71 2.49
C GLY A 75 -4.96 0.42 2.71
N TYR A 76 -4.84 0.90 3.94
CA TYR A 76 -3.88 1.97 4.28
C TYR A 76 -2.44 1.57 3.98
N LYS A 77 -2.03 0.35 4.38
CA LYS A 77 -0.69 -0.17 4.11
C LYS A 77 -0.42 -0.30 2.62
N GLU A 78 -1.34 -0.90 1.85
CA GLU A 78 -1.17 -1.04 0.41
C GLU A 78 -1.18 0.32 -0.31
N SER A 79 -1.96 1.30 0.20
CA SER A 79 -2.00 2.66 -0.34
C SER A 79 -0.71 3.42 -0.05
N SER A 80 -0.20 3.37 1.17
CA SER A 80 1.13 3.91 1.53
C SER A 80 2.22 3.29 0.64
N HIS A 81 2.19 1.96 0.49
CA HIS A 81 3.16 1.24 -0.34
C HIS A 81 3.08 1.65 -1.82
N PHE A 82 1.87 1.78 -2.36
CA PHE A 82 1.67 2.24 -3.73
C PHE A 82 2.23 3.65 -3.93
N LEU A 83 1.92 4.59 -3.03
CA LEU A 83 2.37 5.96 -3.08
C LEU A 83 3.90 6.05 -3.04
N ARG A 84 4.55 5.32 -2.12
CA ARG A 84 6.01 5.23 -2.04
C ARG A 84 6.61 4.71 -3.35
N ASN A 85 6.03 3.66 -3.94
CA ASN A 85 6.52 3.06 -5.19
C ASN A 85 6.41 3.98 -6.41
N ILE A 86 5.52 4.97 -6.40
CA ILE A 86 5.44 5.98 -7.46
C ILE A 86 6.21 7.27 -7.14
N GLY A 87 6.98 7.28 -6.04
CA GLY A 87 7.84 8.38 -5.61
C GLY A 87 7.16 9.42 -4.72
N VAL A 88 5.97 9.14 -4.18
CA VAL A 88 5.29 9.99 -3.20
C VAL A 88 5.76 9.61 -1.80
N LYS A 89 6.42 10.55 -1.14
CA LYS A 89 7.07 10.44 0.16
C LYS A 89 6.14 10.83 1.32
N GLY A 90 6.52 10.46 2.54
CA GLY A 90 5.86 10.88 3.78
C GLY A 90 4.79 9.91 4.31
N HIS A 91 4.85 8.63 3.93
CA HIS A 91 3.87 7.63 4.34
C HIS A 91 4.53 6.42 4.98
N ALA A 92 4.14 6.08 6.21
CA ALA A 92 4.61 4.87 6.85
C ALA A 92 3.96 3.65 6.19
N ILE A 93 4.75 2.59 5.98
CA ILE A 93 4.27 1.30 5.50
C ILE A 93 4.22 0.35 6.70
N LEU A 94 3.10 0.40 7.43
CA LEU A 94 2.89 -0.41 8.64
C LEU A 94 2.53 -1.86 8.31
N ASP A 95 3.52 -2.67 7.92
CA ASP A 95 3.38 -4.10 7.69
C ASP A 95 3.68 -4.93 8.94
N LYS A 96 3.54 -6.27 8.85
CA LYS A 96 3.77 -7.15 10.02
C LYS A 96 5.22 -7.11 10.55
N HIS A 97 6.20 -6.77 9.73
CA HIS A 97 7.61 -6.71 10.12
C HIS A 97 7.89 -5.37 10.81
N VAL A 98 7.46 -4.26 10.21
CA VAL A 98 7.54 -2.92 10.81
C VAL A 98 6.82 -2.89 12.17
N MET A 99 5.60 -3.41 12.23
CA MET A 99 4.83 -3.51 13.48
C MET A 99 5.54 -4.33 14.56
N ARG A 100 6.24 -5.41 14.17
CA ARG A 100 7.02 -6.22 15.11
C ARG A 100 8.24 -5.46 15.61
N CYS A 101 8.99 -4.80 14.73
CA CYS A 101 10.15 -4.02 15.12
C CYS A 101 9.75 -2.88 16.08
N LEU A 102 8.69 -2.13 15.76
CA LEU A 102 8.20 -1.04 16.61
C LEU A 102 7.80 -1.55 18.00
N ALA A 103 7.24 -2.75 18.09
CA ALA A 103 6.90 -3.35 19.38
C ALA A 103 8.15 -3.77 20.18
N GLU A 104 9.16 -4.33 19.50
CA GLU A 104 10.41 -4.74 20.14
C GLU A 104 11.26 -3.57 20.63
N VAL A 105 11.26 -2.44 19.91
CA VAL A 105 11.96 -1.21 20.33
C VAL A 105 11.14 -0.36 21.30
N GLY A 106 9.94 -0.82 21.70
CA GLY A 106 9.11 -0.14 22.69
C GLY A 106 8.36 1.10 22.19
N VAL A 107 8.24 1.31 20.86
CA VAL A 107 7.48 2.43 20.28
C VAL A 107 5.97 2.18 20.38
N ILE A 108 5.55 0.92 20.32
CA ILE A 108 4.15 0.49 20.47
C ILE A 108 4.03 -0.72 21.39
N ASP A 109 2.88 -0.88 22.05
CA ASP A 109 2.68 -1.97 23.01
C ASP A 109 2.38 -3.32 22.35
N SER A 110 1.95 -3.32 21.08
CA SER A 110 1.54 -4.53 20.38
C SER A 110 1.91 -4.49 18.91
N SER A 111 2.39 -5.62 18.38
CA SER A 111 2.67 -5.83 16.96
C SER A 111 1.43 -6.16 16.12
N ARG A 112 0.24 -6.11 16.71
CA ARG A 112 -1.02 -6.34 15.99
C ARG A 112 -1.24 -5.25 14.94
N PRO A 113 -1.50 -5.61 13.67
CA PRO A 113 -1.77 -4.62 12.63
C PRO A 113 -2.97 -3.72 12.99
N PRO A 114 -2.96 -2.44 12.57
CA PRO A 114 -4.07 -1.53 12.80
C PRO A 114 -5.35 -2.03 12.12
N ALA A 115 -6.44 -2.10 12.89
CA ALA A 115 -7.74 -2.60 12.43
C ALA A 115 -8.58 -1.54 11.69
N ASN A 116 -8.28 -0.26 11.89
CA ASN A 116 -9.04 0.86 11.35
C ASN A 116 -8.14 2.06 11.04
N ARG A 117 -8.70 3.06 10.35
CA ARG A 117 -8.02 4.32 10.00
C ARG A 117 -7.37 4.98 11.22
N LYS A 118 -8.12 5.15 12.31
CA LYS A 118 -7.65 5.85 13.51
C LYS A 118 -6.39 5.19 14.07
N GLY A 119 -6.42 3.87 14.26
CA GLY A 119 -5.26 3.11 14.72
C GLY A 119 -4.08 3.17 13.75
N TYR A 120 -4.34 3.19 12.44
CA TYR A 120 -3.26 3.36 11.45
C TYR A 120 -2.55 4.70 11.62
N LEU A 121 -3.32 5.79 11.73
CA LEU A 121 -2.78 7.14 11.89
C LEU A 121 -2.04 7.32 13.22
N GLU A 122 -2.58 6.78 14.31
CA GLU A 122 -1.94 6.85 15.63
C GLU A 122 -0.56 6.17 15.62
N ILE A 123 -0.47 4.98 15.02
CA ILE A 123 0.79 4.24 14.93
C ILE A 123 1.74 4.92 13.94
N GLU A 124 1.22 5.47 12.84
CA GLU A 124 2.03 6.25 11.90
C GLU A 124 2.64 7.47 12.56
N GLN A 125 1.91 8.21 13.40
CA GLN A 125 2.48 9.35 14.13
C GLN A 125 3.60 8.92 15.07
N LYS A 126 3.43 7.80 15.79
CA LYS A 126 4.50 7.22 16.63
C LYS A 126 5.71 6.82 15.80
N PHE A 127 5.50 6.21 14.63
CA PHE A 127 6.56 5.85 13.69
C PHE A 127 7.32 7.09 13.18
N LEU A 128 6.60 8.15 12.79
CA LEU A 128 7.20 9.41 12.33
C LEU A 128 7.98 10.10 13.45
N GLN A 129 7.48 10.06 14.69
CA GLN A 129 8.20 10.60 15.83
C GLN A 129 9.48 9.80 16.09
N PHE A 130 9.38 8.47 16.12
CA PHE A 130 10.54 7.59 16.29
C PHE A 130 11.60 7.83 15.21
N ALA A 131 11.20 7.97 13.94
CA ALA A 131 12.11 8.30 12.84
C ALA A 131 12.89 9.60 13.08
N LYS A 132 12.20 10.64 13.58
CA LYS A 132 12.83 11.92 13.95
C LYS A 132 13.82 11.73 15.11
N ASP A 133 13.44 10.97 16.14
CA ASP A 133 14.26 10.77 17.32
C ASP A 133 15.58 10.06 16.99
N ILE A 134 15.53 9.07 16.10
CA ILE A 134 16.74 8.34 15.62
C ILE A 134 17.43 9.02 14.43
N LYS A 135 16.92 10.17 13.96
CA LYS A 135 17.43 10.94 12.82
C LYS A 135 17.53 10.13 11.51
N VAL A 136 16.55 9.24 11.28
CA VAL A 136 16.42 8.45 10.05
C VAL A 136 15.24 8.99 9.24
N ASN A 137 15.41 9.04 7.92
CA ASN A 137 14.32 9.42 7.03
C ASN A 137 13.16 8.42 7.14
N CYS A 138 11.93 8.89 7.34
CA CYS A 138 10.77 8.01 7.52
C CYS A 138 10.48 7.13 6.30
N ASP A 139 10.81 7.61 5.09
CA ASP A 139 10.67 6.86 3.84
C ASP A 139 11.72 5.76 3.65
N GLU A 140 12.76 5.75 4.49
CA GLU A 140 13.84 4.76 4.50
C GLU A 140 13.75 3.86 5.73
N LEU A 141 13.05 4.32 6.77
CA LEU A 141 12.94 3.60 8.03
C LEU A 141 12.20 2.27 7.86
N ASP A 142 11.19 2.18 6.99
CA ASP A 142 10.53 0.91 6.70
C ASP A 142 11.52 -0.10 6.11
N LEU A 143 12.37 0.32 5.17
CA LEU A 143 13.43 -0.51 4.59
C LEU A 143 14.48 -0.94 5.62
N VAL A 144 14.87 -0.03 6.52
CA VAL A 144 15.82 -0.32 7.61
C VAL A 144 15.22 -1.33 8.59
N LEU A 145 14.00 -1.11 9.06
CA LEU A 145 13.34 -2.03 9.99
C LEU A 145 13.08 -3.40 9.34
N TRP A 146 12.84 -3.41 8.03
CA TRP A 146 12.67 -4.65 7.27
C TRP A 146 13.99 -5.42 7.16
N SER A 147 15.08 -4.75 6.79
CA SER A 147 16.41 -5.38 6.66
C SER A 147 16.93 -5.93 7.99
N MET A 148 16.65 -5.25 9.12
CA MET A 148 16.94 -5.77 10.46
C MET A 148 16.26 -7.11 10.76
N LYS A 149 15.16 -7.46 10.07
CA LYS A 149 14.39 -8.68 10.31
C LYS A 149 14.65 -9.80 9.33
N THR A 150 14.95 -9.48 8.08
CA THR A 150 15.05 -10.48 7.00
C THR A 150 16.47 -10.64 6.46
N GLY A 151 17.37 -9.69 6.74
CA GLY A 151 18.70 -9.66 6.14
C GLY A 151 18.71 -9.28 4.65
N GLU A 152 17.56 -8.95 4.07
CA GLU A 152 17.38 -8.57 2.67
C GLU A 152 16.78 -7.16 2.57
N ILE A 153 16.93 -6.48 1.42
CA ILE A 153 16.24 -5.21 1.12
C ILE A 153 15.25 -5.49 -0.04
N LEU A 154 13.94 -5.50 0.24
CA LEU A 154 12.90 -5.58 -0.79
C LEU A 154 12.41 -4.19 -1.20
N LYS A 155 11.75 -4.12 -2.37
CA LYS A 155 11.16 -2.90 -2.95
C LYS A 155 9.67 -3.04 -3.20
#